data_AF-A0A099D9V1-F1
#
_entry.id   AF-A0A099D9V1-F1
#
_cell.length_a   1.000
_cell.length_b   1.000
_cell.length_c   1.000
_cell.angle_alpha   90.00
_cell.angle_beta   90.00
_cell.angle_gamma   90.00
#
_symmetry.space_group_name_H-M   'P 1'
#
loop_
_entity.id
_entity.type
_entity.pdbx_description
1 polymer ?
#
loop_
_entity_poly.entity_id
_entity_poly.type
_entity_poly.pdbx_seq_one_letter_code
_entity_poly.pdbx_strand_id
1 'polypeptide(L)'
;MSQPEPPSEPAGKEPPGTLDQQGQQDMIQRIGRGIVHSLPPGWQEVSVRYRAVGSYRELAAELIAPNGTGIPVVVTPEVGELFAELRHGMYQPHRGTWVSATYRLSRPASYSVDFNGDHNPDWEQEPPYTEFAAELSLYPRATHNIPAWLAERGGITTPASARSPEQLRRAEVFDGTDAVGRPVTNRGELPPEERDLVLEYLERAPVILAARGYDSDRLDPYGRATVPMTFHTDGSWIWPGAVGYYLRTHELAPQADLVRHIRERDFQLPYVDDEARELAVSVITAKQNS
;
A
#
# COMPACT_ATOMS: atom_id res chain seq x y z
N MET A 1 0.56 -42.01 42.10
CA MET A 1 -0.58 -41.15 41.74
C MET A 1 -0.12 -40.27 40.58
N SER A 2 -0.49 -40.63 39.35
CA SER A 2 -0.17 -39.84 38.17
C SER A 2 -1.18 -38.69 38.06
N GLN A 3 -0.68 -37.46 37.91
CA GLN A 3 -1.55 -36.34 37.54
C GLN A 3 -2.11 -36.58 36.13
N PRO A 4 -3.39 -36.24 35.87
CA PRO A 4 -3.93 -36.28 34.53
C PRO A 4 -3.33 -35.15 33.69
N GLU A 5 -2.93 -35.47 32.45
CA GLU A 5 -2.58 -34.48 31.44
C GLU A 5 -3.75 -33.51 31.21
N PRO A 6 -3.49 -32.21 31.03
CA PRO A 6 -4.52 -31.27 30.64
C PRO A 6 -5.04 -31.61 29.23
N PRO A 7 -6.32 -31.35 28.94
CA PRO A 7 -6.90 -31.66 27.64
C PRO A 7 -6.20 -30.82 26.55
N SER A 8 -5.83 -31.49 25.45
CA SER A 8 -5.31 -30.85 24.25
C SER A 8 -6.36 -29.87 23.71
N GLU A 9 -6.02 -28.59 23.62
CA GLU A 9 -6.84 -27.60 22.93
C GLU A 9 -7.09 -28.05 21.48
N PRO A 10 -8.30 -27.84 20.92
CA PRO A 10 -8.55 -28.13 19.51
C PRO A 10 -7.59 -27.30 18.67
N ALA A 11 -6.92 -27.93 17.69
CA ALA A 11 -5.93 -27.32 16.81
C ALA A 11 -6.41 -25.95 16.31
N GLY A 12 -5.91 -24.89 16.94
CA GLY A 12 -6.19 -23.52 16.54
C GLY A 12 -5.64 -23.33 15.13
N LYS A 13 -6.45 -22.75 14.24
CA LYS A 13 -5.96 -22.28 12.93
C LYS A 13 -4.69 -21.47 13.18
N GLU A 14 -3.61 -21.80 12.48
CA GLU A 14 -2.33 -21.09 12.60
C GLU A 14 -2.57 -19.58 12.55
N PRO A 15 -1.85 -18.77 13.35
CA PRO A 15 -2.02 -17.33 13.32
C PRO A 15 -1.69 -16.77 11.93
N PRO A 16 -2.29 -15.63 11.53
CA PRO A 16 -2.01 -15.04 10.23
C PRO A 16 -0.54 -14.59 10.14
N GLY A 17 0.05 -14.68 8.95
CA GLY A 17 1.40 -14.18 8.68
C GLY A 17 2.55 -15.13 9.05
N THR A 18 2.28 -16.41 9.22
CA THR A 18 3.30 -17.44 9.56
C THR A 18 4.11 -17.95 8.37
N LEU A 19 3.73 -17.58 7.14
CA LEU A 19 4.30 -18.16 5.94
C LEU A 19 5.62 -17.48 5.55
N ASP A 20 6.71 -18.26 5.54
CA ASP A 20 7.98 -17.80 4.99
C ASP A 20 7.98 -17.90 3.44
N GLN A 21 9.08 -17.47 2.83
CA GLN A 21 9.19 -17.46 1.37
C GLN A 21 9.08 -18.86 0.76
N GLN A 22 9.60 -19.89 1.43
CA GLN A 22 9.56 -21.25 0.92
C GLN A 22 8.14 -21.83 1.01
N GLY A 23 7.48 -21.68 2.16
CA GLY A 23 6.09 -22.05 2.36
C GLY A 23 5.16 -21.34 1.38
N GLN A 24 5.43 -20.07 1.06
CA GLN A 24 4.71 -19.33 0.02
C GLN A 24 4.84 -20.00 -1.35
N GLN A 25 6.06 -20.35 -1.77
CA GLN A 25 6.28 -21.02 -3.05
C GLN A 25 5.64 -22.41 -3.10
N ASP A 26 5.74 -23.17 -2.01
CA ASP A 26 5.16 -24.51 -1.92
C ASP A 26 3.62 -24.46 -2.03
N MET A 27 3.00 -23.47 -1.40
CA MET A 27 1.55 -23.25 -1.46
C MET A 27 1.12 -22.82 -2.88
N ILE A 28 1.85 -21.91 -3.53
CA ILE A 28 1.59 -21.51 -4.93
C ILE A 28 1.65 -22.74 -5.85
N GLN A 29 2.66 -23.59 -5.71
CA GLN A 29 2.77 -24.81 -6.53
C GLN A 29 1.65 -25.82 -6.23
N ARG A 30 1.21 -25.92 -4.96
CA ARG A 30 0.09 -26.78 -4.57
C ARG A 30 -1.23 -26.30 -5.20
N ILE A 31 -1.47 -24.99 -5.23
CA ILE A 31 -2.59 -24.38 -5.97
C ILE A 31 -2.50 -24.75 -7.45
N GLY A 32 -1.34 -24.55 -8.08
CA GLY A 32 -1.13 -24.89 -9.50
C GLY A 32 -1.45 -26.35 -9.82
N ARG A 33 -1.00 -27.30 -8.99
CA ARG A 33 -1.34 -28.73 -9.14
C ARG A 33 -2.84 -28.99 -8.99
N GLY A 34 -3.49 -28.37 -8.00
CA GLY A 34 -4.93 -28.49 -7.80
C GLY A 34 -5.74 -27.98 -8.99
N ILE A 35 -5.32 -26.85 -9.58
CA ILE A 35 -5.90 -26.32 -10.82
C ILE A 35 -5.74 -27.35 -11.93
N VAL A 36 -4.52 -27.81 -12.22
CA VAL A 36 -4.24 -28.76 -13.33
C VAL A 36 -5.06 -30.05 -13.21
N HIS A 37 -5.25 -30.59 -12.00
CA HIS A 37 -6.07 -31.78 -11.78
C HIS A 37 -7.56 -31.57 -12.09
N SER A 38 -8.05 -30.32 -12.07
CA SER A 38 -9.43 -29.97 -12.40
C SER A 38 -9.67 -29.77 -13.90
N LEU A 39 -8.60 -29.59 -14.70
CA LEU A 39 -8.74 -29.18 -16.10
C LEU A 39 -9.01 -30.37 -17.03
N PRO A 40 -9.81 -30.16 -18.09
CA PRO A 40 -10.03 -31.19 -19.09
C PRO A 40 -8.74 -31.51 -19.88
N PRO A 41 -8.64 -32.70 -20.49
CA PRO A 41 -7.53 -33.03 -21.38
C PRO A 41 -7.38 -32.02 -22.52
N GLY A 42 -6.14 -31.74 -22.93
CA GLY A 42 -5.84 -30.87 -24.07
C GLY A 42 -5.83 -29.36 -23.79
N TRP A 43 -6.09 -28.92 -22.55
CA TRP A 43 -5.95 -27.52 -22.16
C TRP A 43 -4.56 -26.95 -22.51
N GLN A 44 -4.51 -25.68 -22.92
CA GLN A 44 -3.25 -24.98 -23.25
C GLN A 44 -2.96 -23.86 -22.27
N GLU A 45 -3.97 -23.04 -21.98
CA GLU A 45 -3.87 -21.92 -21.06
C GLU A 45 -5.14 -21.83 -20.20
N VAL A 46 -4.96 -21.52 -18.91
CA VAL A 46 -6.04 -21.26 -17.97
C VAL A 46 -5.72 -20.03 -17.12
N SER A 47 -6.73 -19.24 -16.83
CA SER A 47 -6.69 -18.14 -15.87
C SER A 47 -7.67 -18.43 -14.74
N VAL A 48 -7.20 -18.37 -13.50
CA VAL A 48 -8.01 -18.55 -12.29
C VAL A 48 -7.98 -17.26 -11.50
N ARG A 49 -9.15 -16.69 -11.22
CA ARG A 49 -9.33 -15.48 -10.42
C ARG A 49 -9.93 -15.86 -9.08
N TYR A 50 -9.24 -15.50 -8.02
CA TYR A 50 -9.71 -15.61 -6.64
C TYR A 50 -9.90 -14.21 -6.07
N ARG A 51 -11.01 -13.98 -5.35
CA ARG A 51 -11.29 -12.71 -4.66
C ARG A 51 -11.84 -13.00 -3.28
N ALA A 52 -11.43 -12.27 -2.26
CA ALA A 52 -11.95 -12.45 -0.91
C ALA A 52 -11.84 -11.19 -0.04
N VAL A 53 -12.84 -11.01 0.81
CA VAL A 53 -12.87 -10.06 1.93
C VAL A 53 -13.55 -10.74 3.11
N GLY A 54 -12.94 -10.71 4.29
CA GLY A 54 -13.47 -11.36 5.47
C GLY A 54 -13.60 -12.87 5.24
N SER A 55 -14.82 -13.38 5.34
CA SER A 55 -15.19 -14.77 5.05
C SER A 55 -15.80 -14.98 3.65
N TYR A 56 -16.19 -13.90 2.98
CA TYR A 56 -16.70 -13.94 1.61
C TYR A 56 -15.59 -14.20 0.59
N ARG A 57 -15.85 -15.08 -0.38
CA ARG A 57 -14.90 -15.46 -1.42
C ARG A 57 -15.56 -15.86 -2.74
N GLU A 58 -14.90 -15.53 -3.83
CA GLU A 58 -15.22 -15.94 -5.19
C GLU A 58 -14.03 -16.69 -5.79
N LEU A 59 -14.32 -17.72 -6.59
CA LEU A 59 -13.33 -18.45 -7.38
C LEU A 59 -13.91 -18.71 -8.77
N ALA A 60 -13.28 -18.12 -9.78
CA ALA A 60 -13.66 -18.29 -11.17
C ALA A 60 -12.46 -18.79 -11.98
N ALA A 61 -12.68 -19.70 -12.92
CA ALA A 61 -11.64 -20.21 -13.81
C ALA A 61 -12.11 -20.20 -15.26
N GLU A 62 -11.21 -19.81 -16.16
CA GLU A 62 -11.46 -19.73 -17.60
C GLU A 62 -10.29 -20.37 -18.35
N LEU A 63 -10.61 -21.31 -19.24
CA LEU A 63 -9.68 -21.76 -20.26
C LEU A 63 -9.55 -20.67 -21.32
N ILE A 64 -8.33 -20.37 -21.76
CA ILE A 64 -8.10 -19.40 -22.82
C ILE A 64 -7.97 -20.17 -24.14
N ALA A 65 -8.95 -19.99 -25.02
CA ALA A 65 -8.94 -20.58 -26.35
C ALA A 65 -7.88 -19.89 -27.25
N PRO A 66 -7.42 -20.53 -28.35
CA PRO A 66 -6.39 -19.94 -29.23
C PRO A 66 -6.76 -18.60 -29.86
N ASN A 67 -8.05 -18.26 -29.91
CA ASN A 67 -8.56 -16.97 -30.39
C ASN A 67 -8.64 -15.91 -29.27
N GLY A 68 -8.18 -16.22 -28.06
CA GLY A 68 -8.23 -15.34 -26.88
C GLY A 68 -9.55 -15.37 -26.11
N THR A 69 -10.54 -16.16 -26.53
CA THR A 69 -11.82 -16.26 -25.81
C THR A 69 -11.67 -17.08 -24.53
N GLY A 70 -12.15 -16.53 -23.41
CA GLY A 70 -12.27 -17.25 -22.14
C GLY A 70 -13.48 -18.20 -22.14
N ILE A 71 -13.26 -19.47 -21.84
CA ILE A 71 -14.30 -20.49 -21.68
C ILE A 71 -14.35 -20.87 -20.20
N PRO A 72 -15.45 -20.59 -19.48
CA PRO A 72 -15.58 -20.93 -18.06
C PRO A 72 -15.37 -22.43 -17.82
N VAL A 73 -14.63 -22.75 -16.77
CA VAL A 73 -14.38 -24.11 -16.30
C VAL A 73 -14.54 -24.17 -14.78
N VAL A 74 -15.00 -25.30 -14.27
CA VAL A 74 -15.11 -25.52 -12.83
C VAL A 74 -13.80 -26.10 -12.31
N VAL A 75 -13.22 -25.45 -11.31
CA VAL A 75 -12.11 -26.00 -10.51
C VAL A 75 -12.65 -26.54 -9.19
N THR A 76 -11.95 -27.50 -8.58
CA THR A 76 -12.45 -28.09 -7.33
C THR A 76 -12.42 -27.08 -6.17
N PRO A 77 -13.35 -27.17 -5.19
CA PRO A 77 -13.40 -26.23 -4.06
C PRO A 77 -12.11 -26.17 -3.24
N GLU A 78 -11.33 -27.25 -3.20
CA GLU A 78 -10.04 -27.30 -2.49
C GLU A 78 -9.05 -26.26 -3.02
N VAL A 79 -9.12 -25.89 -4.31
CA VAL A 79 -8.30 -24.79 -4.86
C VAL A 79 -8.60 -23.47 -4.16
N GLY A 80 -9.88 -23.20 -3.87
CA GLY A 80 -10.29 -22.00 -3.13
C GLY A 80 -9.81 -22.00 -1.68
N GLU A 81 -9.79 -23.16 -1.02
CA GLU A 81 -9.22 -23.30 0.33
C GLU A 81 -7.71 -23.03 0.34
N LEU A 82 -6.98 -23.52 -0.67
CA LEU A 82 -5.54 -23.26 -0.79
C LEU A 82 -5.22 -21.77 -1.01
N PHE A 83 -6.04 -21.06 -1.77
CA PHE A 83 -5.92 -19.61 -1.88
C PHE A 83 -6.21 -18.91 -0.54
N ALA A 84 -7.21 -19.36 0.21
CA ALA A 84 -7.52 -18.81 1.53
C ALA A 84 -6.37 -19.04 2.54
N GLU A 85 -5.77 -20.24 2.54
CA GLU A 85 -4.57 -20.57 3.33
C GLU A 85 -3.39 -19.67 2.94
N LEU A 86 -3.10 -19.54 1.64
CA LEU A 86 -2.06 -18.65 1.13
C LEU A 86 -2.28 -17.20 1.57
N ARG A 87 -3.52 -16.71 1.45
CA ARG A 87 -3.92 -15.35 1.84
C ARG A 87 -3.67 -15.09 3.32
N HIS A 88 -4.05 -16.05 4.17
CA HIS A 88 -3.88 -15.97 5.60
C HIS A 88 -2.40 -15.99 5.98
N GLY A 89 -1.62 -16.88 5.37
CA GLY A 89 -0.19 -16.99 5.58
C GLY A 89 0.61 -15.78 5.09
N MET A 90 0.16 -15.10 4.03
CA MET A 90 0.82 -13.91 3.46
C MET A 90 0.46 -12.59 4.16
N TYR A 91 -0.35 -12.62 5.22
CA TYR A 91 -0.61 -11.43 6.03
C TYR A 91 0.68 -10.84 6.60
N GLN A 92 0.80 -9.52 6.56
CA GLN A 92 1.89 -8.79 7.20
C GLN A 92 1.32 -7.74 8.16
N PRO A 93 1.81 -7.68 9.42
CA PRO A 93 1.41 -6.63 10.35
C PRO A 93 1.57 -5.24 9.74
N HIS A 94 0.60 -4.36 9.98
CA HIS A 94 0.53 -2.99 9.45
C HIS A 94 0.36 -2.87 7.93
N ARG A 95 0.64 -3.90 7.13
CA ARG A 95 0.41 -3.90 5.67
C ARG A 95 -0.92 -4.52 5.28
N GLY A 96 -1.35 -5.58 5.99
CA GLY A 96 -2.52 -6.37 5.62
C GLY A 96 -2.16 -7.55 4.72
N THR A 97 -3.16 -8.07 4.01
CA THR A 97 -3.02 -9.12 3.00
C THR A 97 -3.73 -8.70 1.71
N TRP A 98 -3.53 -9.47 0.65
CA TRP A 98 -4.14 -9.22 -0.66
C TRP A 98 -5.65 -9.57 -0.66
N VAL A 99 -6.42 -8.98 -1.58
CA VAL A 99 -7.89 -9.15 -1.70
C VAL A 99 -8.28 -9.87 -2.98
N SER A 100 -7.41 -9.90 -3.99
CA SER A 100 -7.57 -10.76 -5.16
C SER A 100 -6.24 -11.32 -5.65
N ALA A 101 -6.31 -12.48 -6.32
CA ALA A 101 -5.19 -13.14 -6.97
C ALA A 101 -5.61 -13.63 -8.36
N THR A 102 -4.76 -13.43 -9.36
CA THR A 102 -4.93 -14.00 -10.71
C THR A 102 -3.80 -14.98 -10.97
N TYR A 103 -4.15 -16.25 -11.10
CA TYR A 103 -3.21 -17.33 -11.39
C TYR A 103 -3.36 -17.73 -12.86
N ARG A 104 -2.29 -17.59 -13.64
CA ARG A 104 -2.23 -18.02 -15.04
C ARG A 104 -1.31 -19.22 -15.19
N LEU A 105 -1.76 -20.22 -15.91
CA LEU A 105 -0.98 -21.42 -16.26
C LEU A 105 -0.99 -21.59 -17.78
N SER A 106 0.18 -21.82 -18.35
CA SER A 106 0.34 -22.15 -19.77
C SER A 106 1.25 -23.38 -19.93
N ARG A 107 0.88 -24.27 -20.85
CA ARG A 107 1.75 -25.39 -21.23
C ARG A 107 3.03 -24.88 -21.91
N PRO A 108 4.17 -25.59 -21.77
CA PRO A 108 4.33 -26.88 -21.09
C PRO A 108 4.51 -26.80 -19.57
N ALA A 109 4.87 -25.66 -18.97
CA ALA A 109 5.07 -25.56 -17.51
C ALA A 109 5.18 -24.12 -16.96
N SER A 110 4.76 -23.09 -17.69
CA SER A 110 4.87 -21.72 -17.20
C SER A 110 3.66 -21.33 -16.38
N TYR A 111 3.90 -20.58 -15.31
CA TYR A 111 2.83 -19.97 -14.54
C TYR A 111 3.22 -18.57 -14.08
N SER A 112 2.21 -17.75 -13.82
CA SER A 112 2.35 -16.49 -13.10
C SER A 112 1.22 -16.32 -12.11
N VAL A 113 1.49 -15.61 -11.03
CA VAL A 113 0.49 -15.28 -10.01
C VAL A 113 0.65 -13.80 -9.68
N ASP A 114 -0.42 -13.05 -9.88
CA ASP A 114 -0.47 -11.63 -9.59
C ASP A 114 -1.43 -11.40 -8.41
N PHE A 115 -0.96 -10.71 -7.38
CA PHE A 115 -1.74 -10.37 -6.19
C PHE A 115 -2.10 -8.90 -6.21
N ASN A 116 -3.33 -8.59 -5.80
CA ASN A 116 -3.80 -7.22 -5.65
C ASN A 116 -4.32 -7.03 -4.21
N GLY A 117 -3.74 -6.08 -3.48
CA GLY A 117 -4.19 -5.66 -2.15
C GLY A 117 -4.82 -4.27 -2.11
N ASP A 118 -4.71 -3.52 -3.22
CA ASP A 118 -4.85 -2.07 -3.22
C ASP A 118 -6.09 -1.61 -4.01
N HIS A 119 -6.41 -2.29 -5.11
CA HIS A 119 -7.54 -1.95 -5.98
C HIS A 119 -8.80 -2.74 -5.62
N ASN A 120 -9.95 -2.09 -5.76
CA ASN A 120 -11.25 -2.75 -5.56
C ASN A 120 -11.41 -3.89 -6.59
N PRO A 121 -11.61 -5.15 -6.16
CA PRO A 121 -11.85 -6.23 -7.09
C PRO A 121 -13.16 -6.06 -7.86
N ASP A 122 -13.19 -6.52 -9.11
CA ASP A 122 -14.43 -6.59 -9.91
C ASP A 122 -15.32 -7.74 -9.43
N TRP A 123 -15.97 -7.61 -8.28
CA TRP A 123 -16.82 -8.64 -7.69
C TRP A 123 -17.90 -9.14 -8.68
N GLU A 124 -18.13 -10.45 -8.73
CA GLU A 124 -19.27 -11.02 -9.45
C GLU A 124 -20.57 -10.72 -8.71
N GLN A 125 -20.53 -10.78 -7.38
CA GLN A 125 -21.63 -10.36 -6.51
C GLN A 125 -21.07 -9.47 -5.40
N GLU A 126 -21.70 -8.31 -5.18
CA GLU A 126 -21.22 -7.36 -4.16
C GLU A 126 -21.20 -8.03 -2.77
N PRO A 127 -20.05 -8.10 -2.09
CA PRO A 127 -19.98 -8.67 -0.75
C PRO A 127 -20.79 -7.83 0.25
N PRO A 128 -21.36 -8.44 1.30
CA PRO A 128 -21.98 -7.68 2.39
C PRO A 128 -20.97 -6.76 3.09
N TYR A 129 -21.39 -5.55 3.52
CA TYR A 129 -20.50 -4.59 4.20
C TYR A 129 -19.88 -5.14 5.50
N THR A 130 -20.56 -6.07 6.16
CA THR A 130 -20.03 -6.78 7.34
C THR A 130 -18.73 -7.52 7.05
N GLU A 131 -18.51 -7.98 5.81
CA GLU A 131 -17.31 -8.69 5.41
C GLU A 131 -16.09 -7.77 5.30
N PHE A 132 -16.28 -6.51 4.91
CA PHE A 132 -15.20 -5.51 4.84
C PHE A 132 -14.77 -5.07 6.25
N ALA A 133 -15.70 -4.94 7.19
CA ALA A 133 -15.38 -4.70 8.60
C ALA A 133 -14.67 -5.92 9.23
N ALA A 134 -15.13 -7.13 8.92
CA ALA A 134 -14.50 -8.37 9.36
C ALA A 134 -13.08 -8.52 8.77
N GLU A 135 -12.89 -8.15 7.50
CA GLU A 135 -11.59 -8.12 6.83
C GLU A 135 -10.57 -7.26 7.57
N LEU A 136 -10.95 -6.03 7.93
CA LEU A 136 -10.08 -5.10 8.65
C LEU A 136 -9.81 -5.54 10.10
N SER A 137 -10.74 -6.28 10.70
CA SER A 137 -10.57 -6.88 12.02
C SER A 137 -9.63 -8.09 11.98
N LEU A 138 -9.74 -8.93 10.94
CA LEU A 138 -8.96 -10.15 10.78
C LEU A 138 -7.54 -9.88 10.27
N TYR A 139 -7.38 -8.89 9.39
CA TYR A 139 -6.11 -8.47 8.82
C TYR A 139 -5.85 -6.97 9.07
N PRO A 140 -5.56 -6.57 10.33
CA PRO A 140 -5.28 -5.19 10.68
C PRO A 140 -4.11 -4.61 9.89
N ARG A 141 -4.26 -3.37 9.44
CA ARG A 141 -3.26 -2.64 8.66
C ARG A 141 -3.25 -1.16 9.05
N ALA A 142 -2.13 -0.49 8.84
CA ALA A 142 -1.97 0.94 9.11
C ALA A 142 -2.88 1.76 8.18
N THR A 143 -3.29 2.94 8.62
CA THR A 143 -4.24 3.80 7.88
C THR A 143 -3.79 4.10 6.45
N HIS A 144 -2.48 4.33 6.23
CA HIS A 144 -1.92 4.55 4.89
C HIS A 144 -1.88 3.30 3.99
N ASN A 145 -2.23 2.12 4.52
CA ASN A 145 -2.36 0.86 3.79
C ASN A 145 -3.82 0.39 3.70
N ILE A 146 -4.80 1.23 4.07
CA ILE A 146 -6.23 0.95 3.88
C ILE A 146 -6.70 1.70 2.63
N PRO A 147 -6.94 1.01 1.50
CA PRO A 147 -7.50 1.65 0.32
C PRO A 147 -8.84 2.31 0.60
N ALA A 148 -9.13 3.42 -0.07
CA ALA A 148 -10.36 4.20 0.15
C ALA A 148 -11.65 3.36 0.00
N TRP A 149 -11.70 2.48 -0.99
CA TRP A 149 -12.84 1.60 -1.25
C TRP A 149 -13.11 0.61 -0.10
N LEU A 150 -12.05 0.18 0.60
CA LEU A 150 -12.12 -0.73 1.74
C LEU A 150 -12.47 0.02 3.02
N ALA A 151 -11.90 1.22 3.20
CA ALA A 151 -12.22 2.09 4.32
C ALA A 151 -13.72 2.44 4.33
N GLU A 152 -14.25 2.91 3.20
CA GLU A 152 -15.66 3.31 3.04
C GLU A 152 -16.61 2.16 3.40
N ARG A 153 -16.43 0.99 2.77
CA ARG A 153 -17.30 -0.19 3.02
C ARG A 153 -17.07 -0.83 4.39
N GLY A 154 -15.86 -0.69 4.95
CA GLY A 154 -15.49 -1.15 6.28
C GLY A 154 -15.94 -0.22 7.41
N GLY A 155 -16.55 0.92 7.10
CA GLY A 155 -16.99 1.90 8.09
C GLY A 155 -15.85 2.70 8.73
N ILE A 156 -14.69 2.75 8.10
CA ILE A 156 -13.55 3.57 8.52
C ILE A 156 -13.59 4.91 7.77
N THR A 157 -13.54 6.01 8.51
CA THR A 157 -13.35 7.34 7.90
C THR A 157 -11.87 7.59 7.66
N THR A 158 -11.48 7.80 6.40
CA THR A 158 -10.12 8.22 6.01
C THR A 158 -10.15 9.63 5.42
N PRO A 159 -9.09 10.44 5.61
CA PRO A 159 -8.97 11.73 4.94
C PRO A 159 -9.05 11.57 3.41
N ALA A 160 -9.81 12.44 2.75
CA ALA A 160 -9.90 12.44 1.29
C ALA A 160 -8.63 13.03 0.65
N SER A 161 -8.19 12.43 -0.45
CA SER A 161 -7.17 13.00 -1.33
C SER A 161 -7.76 14.06 -2.25
N ALA A 162 -6.93 15.01 -2.66
CA ALA A 162 -7.25 16.00 -3.68
C ALA A 162 -7.61 15.31 -5.01
N ARG A 163 -8.63 15.84 -5.69
CA ARG A 163 -9.12 15.37 -6.99
C ARG A 163 -8.86 16.36 -8.12
N SER A 164 -8.28 17.52 -7.80
CA SER A 164 -7.88 18.52 -8.79
C SER A 164 -6.64 19.31 -8.35
N PRO A 165 -5.86 19.89 -9.30
CA PRO A 165 -4.60 20.56 -8.98
C PRO A 165 -4.74 21.73 -8.01
N GLU A 166 -5.85 22.47 -8.06
CA GLU A 166 -6.12 23.61 -7.19
C GLU A 166 -6.40 23.25 -5.73
N GLN A 167 -6.73 21.98 -5.46
CA GLN A 167 -6.91 21.47 -4.10
C GLN A 167 -5.57 21.08 -3.46
N LEU A 168 -4.53 20.84 -4.27
CA LEU A 168 -3.20 20.48 -3.78
C LEU A 168 -2.45 21.71 -3.26
N ARG A 169 -1.90 21.57 -2.06
CA ARG A 169 -0.99 22.55 -1.47
C ARG A 169 0.45 22.12 -1.64
N ARG A 170 1.36 23.08 -1.77
CA ARG A 170 2.80 22.81 -1.82
C ARG A 170 3.50 23.46 -0.65
N ALA A 171 4.37 22.70 0.00
CA ALA A 171 5.23 23.22 1.04
C ALA A 171 6.50 23.83 0.44
N GLU A 172 6.88 24.99 0.98
CA GLU A 172 8.16 25.63 0.69
C GLU A 172 9.18 25.31 1.79
N VAL A 173 10.42 25.04 1.40
CA VAL A 173 11.51 24.73 2.34
C VAL A 173 11.83 25.93 3.22
N PHE A 174 11.85 27.12 2.62
CA PHE A 174 12.14 28.40 3.27
C PHE A 174 11.03 29.41 2.97
N ASP A 175 10.80 30.37 3.86
CA ASP A 175 9.73 31.37 3.71
C ASP A 175 10.11 32.56 2.82
N GLY A 176 11.21 32.43 2.09
CA GLY A 176 11.76 33.45 1.19
C GLY A 176 13.27 33.59 1.35
N THR A 177 13.78 34.71 0.86
CA THR A 177 15.19 35.10 1.01
C THR A 177 15.29 36.52 1.55
N ASP A 178 16.30 36.79 2.38
CA ASP A 178 16.63 38.13 2.83
C ASP A 178 17.25 38.99 1.70
N ALA A 179 17.57 40.24 2.02
CA ALA A 179 18.16 41.19 1.07
C ALA A 179 19.53 40.75 0.52
N VAL A 180 20.20 39.78 1.14
CA VAL A 180 21.51 39.25 0.75
C VAL A 180 21.36 37.89 0.06
N GLY A 181 20.13 37.40 -0.13
CA GLY A 181 19.83 36.13 -0.77
C GLY A 181 19.93 34.91 0.15
N ARG A 182 20.08 35.10 1.47
CA ARG A 182 20.07 33.98 2.44
C ARG A 182 18.63 33.53 2.71
N PRO A 183 18.40 32.23 2.91
CA PRO A 183 17.06 31.75 3.21
C PRO A 183 16.53 32.33 4.53
N VAL A 184 15.26 32.72 4.55
CA VAL A 184 14.57 33.15 5.78
C VAL A 184 14.13 31.90 6.55
N THR A 185 14.57 31.79 7.79
CA THR A 185 14.36 30.62 8.67
C THR A 185 13.62 30.96 9.96
N ASN A 186 12.89 32.08 10.01
CA ASN A 186 12.19 32.53 11.20
C ASN A 186 10.88 31.74 11.43
N ARG A 187 11.02 30.47 11.80
CA ARG A 187 9.92 29.57 12.16
C ARG A 187 10.07 29.17 13.63
N GLY A 188 8.94 29.00 14.31
CA GLY A 188 8.94 28.54 15.70
C GLY A 188 9.50 27.12 15.82
N GLU A 189 10.23 26.84 16.89
CA GLU A 189 10.74 25.50 17.19
C GLU A 189 9.57 24.54 17.49
N LEU A 190 9.75 23.27 17.10
CA LEU A 190 8.84 22.20 17.48
C LEU A 190 9.34 21.53 18.76
N PRO A 191 8.44 21.19 19.71
CA PRO A 191 8.79 20.32 20.82
C PRO A 191 9.45 19.01 20.33
N PRO A 192 10.44 18.43 21.03
CA PRO A 192 11.18 17.27 20.53
C PRO A 192 10.30 16.07 20.15
N GLU A 193 9.31 15.72 20.98
CA GLU A 193 8.40 14.61 20.71
C GLU A 193 7.56 14.86 19.45
N GLU A 194 7.09 16.09 19.27
CA GLU A 194 6.33 16.48 18.09
C GLU A 194 7.21 16.51 16.84
N ARG A 195 8.45 17.01 16.96
CA ARG A 195 9.42 17.05 15.86
C ARG A 195 9.64 15.65 15.29
N ASP A 196 9.78 14.65 16.15
CA ASP A 196 10.02 13.27 15.73
C ASP A 196 8.80 12.70 14.98
N LEU A 197 7.58 12.97 15.45
CA LEU A 197 6.34 12.58 14.76
C LEU A 197 6.16 13.28 13.41
N VAL A 198 6.45 14.58 13.34
CA VAL A 198 6.40 15.35 12.09
C VAL A 198 7.44 14.84 11.11
N LEU A 199 8.66 14.57 11.58
CA LEU A 199 9.73 14.02 10.74
C LEU A 199 9.34 12.65 10.18
N GLU A 200 8.80 11.77 11.01
CA GLU A 200 8.31 10.46 10.57
C GLU A 200 7.22 10.59 9.50
N TYR A 201 6.24 11.48 9.70
CA TYR A 201 5.19 11.76 8.71
C TYR A 201 5.77 12.21 7.36
N LEU A 202 6.72 13.16 7.39
CA LEU A 202 7.34 13.73 6.20
C LEU A 202 8.18 12.71 5.42
N GLU A 203 8.93 11.86 6.11
CA GLU A 203 9.85 10.89 5.50
C GLU A 203 9.15 9.59 5.06
N ARG A 204 8.08 9.15 5.75
CA ARG A 204 7.33 7.93 5.39
C ARG A 204 6.31 8.14 4.28
N ALA A 205 5.97 9.38 3.95
CA ALA A 205 5.01 9.67 2.89
C ALA A 205 5.49 9.15 1.52
N PRO A 206 4.58 8.67 0.65
CA PRO A 206 4.91 8.21 -0.69
C PRO A 206 5.74 9.21 -1.50
N VAL A 207 6.84 8.73 -2.08
CA VAL A 207 7.67 9.49 -3.03
C VAL A 207 7.01 9.44 -4.40
N ILE A 208 6.74 10.60 -4.98
CA ILE A 208 6.10 10.75 -6.32
C ILE A 208 7.11 11.13 -7.41
N LEU A 209 8.24 11.74 -7.04
CA LEU A 209 9.29 12.11 -7.98
C LEU A 209 10.63 12.05 -7.27
N ALA A 210 11.65 11.53 -7.95
CA ALA A 210 13.02 11.48 -7.44
C ALA A 210 14.00 11.78 -8.57
N ALA A 211 14.85 12.78 -8.39
CA ALA A 211 15.97 13.04 -9.28
C ALA A 211 17.22 12.27 -8.84
N ARG A 212 18.11 11.98 -9.79
CA ARG A 212 19.42 11.41 -9.49
C ARG A 212 20.35 12.53 -9.02
N GLY A 213 20.55 12.65 -7.71
CA GLY A 213 21.50 13.60 -7.13
C GLY A 213 21.00 14.26 -5.84
N TYR A 214 21.81 15.19 -5.35
CA TYR A 214 21.53 16.01 -4.18
C TYR A 214 21.67 17.48 -4.53
N ASP A 215 20.85 18.31 -3.91
CA ASP A 215 20.97 19.77 -3.96
C ASP A 215 21.88 20.26 -2.82
N SER A 216 22.39 21.48 -2.96
CA SER A 216 23.27 22.11 -1.97
C SER A 216 22.50 22.46 -0.70
N ASP A 217 23.06 22.09 0.45
CA ASP A 217 22.57 22.55 1.74
C ASP A 217 22.88 24.04 1.92
N ARG A 218 21.83 24.86 1.98
CA ARG A 218 21.92 26.32 2.07
C ARG A 218 22.20 26.83 3.48
N LEU A 219 22.10 25.96 4.49
CA LEU A 219 22.43 26.27 5.90
C LEU A 219 23.78 25.66 6.31
N ASP A 220 24.32 24.71 5.54
CA ASP A 220 25.70 24.26 5.67
C ASP A 220 26.69 25.37 5.26
N PRO A 221 27.61 25.80 6.14
CA PRO A 221 28.66 26.77 5.80
C PRO A 221 29.53 26.35 4.61
N TYR A 222 29.64 25.05 4.34
CA TYR A 222 30.42 24.50 3.22
C TYR A 222 29.58 24.24 1.96
N GLY A 223 28.26 24.42 2.02
CA GLY A 223 27.35 24.27 0.88
C GLY A 223 27.36 22.87 0.26
N ARG A 224 27.51 21.81 1.05
CA ARG A 224 27.63 20.44 0.50
C ARG A 224 26.32 19.98 -0.15
N ALA A 225 26.45 19.32 -1.30
CA ALA A 225 25.34 18.69 -2.01
C ALA A 225 24.85 17.44 -1.26
N THR A 226 23.91 17.62 -0.34
CA THR A 226 23.41 16.58 0.58
C THR A 226 21.89 16.56 0.70
N VAL A 227 21.19 17.56 0.16
CA VAL A 227 19.74 17.71 0.25
C VAL A 227 19.07 16.78 -0.77
N PRO A 228 18.19 15.85 -0.35
CA PRO A 228 17.52 14.93 -1.27
C PRO A 228 16.64 15.65 -2.29
N MET A 229 16.78 15.31 -3.56
CA MET A 229 15.94 15.82 -4.65
C MET A 229 14.72 14.92 -4.89
N THR A 230 13.92 14.71 -3.85
CA THR A 230 12.67 13.95 -3.90
C THR A 230 11.46 14.86 -3.67
N PHE A 231 10.28 14.41 -4.11
CA PHE A 231 9.00 14.99 -3.73
C PHE A 231 8.11 13.91 -3.12
N HIS A 232 7.46 14.25 -2.03
CA HIS A 232 6.54 13.41 -1.29
C HIS A 232 5.13 14.00 -1.32
N THR A 233 4.12 13.16 -1.07
CA THR A 233 2.71 13.60 -0.96
C THR A 233 1.95 12.78 0.07
N ASP A 234 0.95 13.40 0.70
CA ASP A 234 -0.11 12.71 1.45
C ASP A 234 -1.48 12.77 0.76
N GLY A 235 -1.49 13.14 -0.53
CA GLY A 235 -2.71 13.31 -1.32
C GLY A 235 -3.37 14.67 -1.18
N SER A 236 -2.98 15.52 -0.20
CA SER A 236 -3.46 16.91 -0.07
C SER A 236 -2.33 17.93 -0.14
N TRP A 237 -1.15 17.57 0.35
CA TRP A 237 0.07 18.36 0.31
C TRP A 237 1.15 17.67 -0.50
N ILE A 238 1.99 18.47 -1.15
CA ILE A 238 3.23 18.05 -1.78
C ILE A 238 4.39 18.79 -1.12
N TRP A 239 5.44 18.08 -0.73
CA TRP A 239 6.64 18.70 -0.18
C TRP A 239 7.92 18.08 -0.76
N PRO A 240 8.98 18.88 -0.94
CA PRO A 240 10.28 18.33 -1.29
C PRO A 240 10.90 17.58 -0.10
N GLY A 241 11.70 16.55 -0.36
CA GLY A 241 12.45 15.80 0.67
C GLY A 241 13.38 16.68 1.49
N ALA A 242 13.75 17.84 0.95
CA ALA A 242 14.43 18.91 1.66
C ALA A 242 13.73 19.31 2.98
N VAL A 243 12.39 19.32 3.04
CA VAL A 243 11.68 19.71 4.27
C VAL A 243 12.03 18.78 5.44
N GLY A 244 11.98 17.46 5.22
CA GLY A 244 12.41 16.48 6.23
C GLY A 244 13.91 16.57 6.54
N TYR A 245 14.74 16.77 5.51
CA TYR A 245 16.19 16.94 5.69
C TYR A 245 16.52 18.13 6.60
N TYR A 246 15.96 19.32 6.36
CA TYR A 246 16.24 20.51 7.15
C TYR A 246 15.68 20.41 8.56
N LEU A 247 14.53 19.75 8.76
CA LEU A 247 14.00 19.47 10.09
C LEU A 247 14.94 18.57 10.89
N ARG A 248 15.48 17.51 10.27
CA ARG A 248 16.39 16.58 10.93
C ARG A 248 17.77 17.17 11.20
N THR A 249 18.35 17.86 10.22
CA THR A 249 19.76 18.28 10.26
C THR A 249 19.95 19.64 10.94
N HIS A 250 19.00 20.56 10.73
CA HIS A 250 19.11 21.96 11.18
C HIS A 250 18.02 22.37 12.16
N GLU A 251 17.17 21.42 12.58
CA GLU A 251 16.00 21.67 13.45
C GLU A 251 15.05 22.75 12.90
N LEU A 252 15.10 22.99 11.59
CA LEU A 252 14.27 23.98 10.94
C LEU A 252 12.86 23.43 10.77
N ALA A 253 11.92 23.97 11.53
CA ALA A 253 10.51 23.58 11.44
C ALA A 253 9.97 23.72 10.01
N PRO A 254 9.06 22.82 9.56
CA PRO A 254 8.29 23.03 8.33
C PRO A 254 7.38 24.26 8.43
N GLN A 255 6.75 24.64 7.32
CA GLN A 255 5.73 25.71 7.33
C GLN A 255 4.62 25.40 8.34
N ALA A 256 4.19 26.41 9.10
CA ALA A 256 3.21 26.24 10.17
C ALA A 256 1.88 25.65 9.69
N ASP A 257 1.45 26.00 8.46
CA ASP A 257 0.25 25.43 7.83
C ASP A 257 0.39 23.92 7.56
N LEU A 258 1.58 23.45 7.17
CA LEU A 258 1.86 22.03 6.98
C LEU A 258 1.88 21.30 8.32
N VAL A 259 2.53 21.89 9.34
CA VAL A 259 2.53 21.30 10.70
C VAL A 259 1.10 21.19 11.25
N ARG A 260 0.28 22.23 11.08
CA ARG A 260 -1.14 22.20 11.48
C ARG A 260 -1.90 21.09 10.77
N HIS A 261 -1.69 20.93 9.46
CA HIS A 261 -2.32 19.87 8.67
C HIS A 261 -1.91 18.46 9.13
N ILE A 262 -0.64 18.26 9.50
CA ILE A 262 -0.14 17.00 10.05
C ILE A 262 -0.78 16.71 11.42
N ARG A 263 -0.92 17.73 12.29
CA ARG A 263 -1.61 17.61 13.58
C ARG A 263 -3.08 17.23 13.41
N GLU A 264 -3.79 17.86 12.46
CA GLU A 264 -5.19 17.56 12.15
C GLU A 264 -5.41 16.11 11.67
N ARG A 265 -4.34 15.42 11.27
CA ARG A 265 -4.34 14.00 10.89
C ARG A 265 -3.81 13.08 11.98
N ASP A 266 -3.61 13.59 13.19
CA ASP A 266 -3.02 12.84 14.31
C ASP A 266 -1.69 12.17 13.93
N PHE A 267 -0.90 12.83 13.07
CA PHE A 267 0.38 12.32 12.55
C PHE A 267 0.27 10.98 11.80
N GLN A 268 -0.93 10.61 11.33
CA GLN A 268 -1.17 9.40 10.54
C GLN A 268 -1.28 9.73 9.05
N LEU A 269 -0.43 9.09 8.24
CA LEU A 269 -0.52 9.21 6.79
C LEU A 269 -1.84 8.58 6.29
N PRO A 270 -2.55 9.24 5.36
CA PRO A 270 -3.67 8.64 4.66
C PRO A 270 -3.17 7.71 3.55
N TYR A 271 -4.07 6.86 3.04
CA TYR A 271 -3.81 6.11 1.81
C TYR A 271 -3.82 7.07 0.61
N VAL A 272 -2.76 7.03 -0.20
CA VAL A 272 -2.66 7.84 -1.42
C VAL A 272 -2.78 6.92 -2.63
N ASP A 273 -3.94 6.97 -3.27
CA ASP A 273 -4.23 6.25 -4.52
C ASP A 273 -3.40 6.76 -5.70
N ASP A 274 -3.35 5.97 -6.77
CA ASP A 274 -2.53 6.28 -7.94
C ASP A 274 -2.98 7.57 -8.64
N GLU A 275 -4.29 7.84 -8.68
CA GLU A 275 -4.84 9.09 -9.21
C GLU A 275 -4.30 10.32 -8.46
N ALA A 276 -4.31 10.30 -7.13
CA ALA A 276 -3.75 11.38 -6.32
C ALA A 276 -2.23 11.52 -6.49
N ARG A 277 -1.50 10.42 -6.71
CA ARG A 277 -0.06 10.46 -7.01
C ARG A 277 0.21 11.10 -8.36
N GLU A 278 -0.49 10.66 -9.41
CA GLU A 278 -0.37 11.20 -10.76
C GLU A 278 -0.71 12.69 -10.80
N LEU A 279 -1.79 13.08 -10.12
CA LEU A 279 -2.18 14.48 -9.95
C LEU A 279 -1.04 15.30 -9.32
N ALA A 280 -0.44 14.78 -8.24
CA ALA A 280 0.67 15.45 -7.58
C ALA A 280 1.92 15.57 -8.48
N VAL A 281 2.23 14.54 -9.27
CA VAL A 281 3.33 14.59 -10.28
C VAL A 281 3.05 15.68 -11.32
N SER A 282 1.81 15.80 -11.79
CA SER A 282 1.44 16.80 -12.80
C SER A 282 1.69 18.24 -12.31
N VAL A 283 1.43 18.53 -11.04
CA VAL A 283 1.65 19.84 -10.42
C VAL A 283 3.14 20.19 -10.34
N ILE A 284 3.99 19.19 -10.07
CA ILE A 284 5.44 19.40 -9.98
C ILE A 284 6.07 19.58 -11.37
N THR A 285 5.65 18.79 -12.36
CA THR A 285 6.24 18.83 -13.71
C THR A 285 5.75 20.03 -14.54
N ALA A 286 4.50 20.48 -14.36
CA ALA A 286 3.98 21.67 -15.05
C ALA A 286 4.79 22.95 -14.76
N LYS A 287 5.31 23.09 -13.52
CA LYS A 287 6.18 24.21 -13.12
C LYS A 287 7.61 24.12 -13.64
N GLN A 288 8.10 22.96 -14.09
CA GLN A 288 9.45 22.85 -14.67
C GLN A 288 9.49 23.32 -16.13
N ASN A 289 8.34 23.33 -16.80
CA ASN A 289 8.21 23.73 -18.21
C ASN A 289 7.64 25.16 -18.41
N SER A 290 7.43 25.92 -17.33
CA SER A 290 6.98 27.32 -17.35
C SER A 290 8.07 28.24 -16.85
#